data_AF-A0A950RJJ0-F1
#
_entry.id   AF-A0A950RJJ0-F1
#
_cell.length_a   1.000
_cell.length_b   1.000
_cell.length_c   1.000
_cell.angle_alpha   90.00
_cell.angle_beta   90.00
_cell.angle_gamma   90.00
#
_symmetry.space_group_name_H-M   'P 1'
#
loop_
_entity.id
_entity.type
_entity.pdbx_description
1 polymer ?
#
loop_
_entity_poly.entity_id
_entity_poly.type
_entity_poly.pdbx_seq_one_letter_code
_entity_poly.pdbx_strand_id
1 'polypeptide(L)'
;MFAGTGAEALARELGAIRGRYPAAEPEWVADVVRAVMAAAGGEAGETERGLLAEVEELGRTIANAKAEIAALGVDDITTCDIPFATDELDAIVAHTASATNTILESCETLDAVAAELDGPGAMRLQDATTHIYEACSFQDITGQRITKVVATLKAIEQKVAQIVQTFGARRSALPRGAEAPTGEAGLLNGPQLPAAAMDQSDIDQLLASFD
;
A
#
# COMPACT_ATOMS: atom_id res chain seq x y z
N MET A 1 -90.12 47.15 -5.25
CA MET A 1 -89.16 47.51 -6.30
C MET A 1 -87.77 47.13 -5.80
N PHE A 2 -86.92 46.52 -6.65
CA PHE A 2 -85.53 46.09 -6.40
C PHE A 2 -85.29 44.73 -5.69
N ALA A 3 -85.54 43.61 -6.38
CA ALA A 3 -84.92 42.32 -6.04
C ALA A 3 -84.68 41.36 -7.23
N GLY A 4 -84.90 41.79 -8.49
CA GLY A 4 -84.88 40.89 -9.66
C GLY A 4 -83.69 41.03 -10.62
N THR A 5 -82.90 42.11 -10.55
CA THR A 5 -81.98 42.47 -11.65
C THR A 5 -80.58 41.89 -11.53
N GLY A 6 -80.10 41.60 -10.32
CA GLY A 6 -78.73 41.10 -10.10
C GLY A 6 -78.55 39.63 -10.48
N ALA A 7 -79.54 38.79 -10.17
CA ALA A 7 -79.49 37.35 -10.49
C ALA A 7 -79.58 37.10 -12.01
N GLU A 8 -80.41 37.86 -12.72
CA GLU A 8 -80.53 37.77 -14.18
C GLU A 8 -79.29 38.31 -14.91
N ALA A 9 -78.63 39.34 -14.37
CA ALA A 9 -77.36 39.84 -14.90
C ALA A 9 -76.23 38.81 -14.71
N LEU A 10 -76.12 38.23 -13.51
CA LEU A 10 -75.14 37.20 -13.19
C LEU A 10 -75.35 35.93 -14.03
N ALA A 11 -76.59 35.50 -14.23
CA ALA A 11 -76.91 34.35 -15.07
C ALA A 11 -76.51 34.56 -16.54
N ARG A 12 -76.68 35.78 -17.05
CA ARG A 12 -76.30 36.16 -18.42
C ARG A 12 -74.79 36.22 -18.59
N GLU A 13 -74.09 36.75 -17.59
CA GLU A 13 -72.62 36.87 -17.58
C GLU A 13 -71.95 35.51 -17.43
N LEU A 14 -72.48 34.65 -16.55
CA LEU A 14 -72.08 33.25 -16.44
C LEU A 14 -72.36 32.46 -17.74
N GLY A 15 -73.50 32.73 -18.40
CA GLY A 15 -73.82 32.15 -19.71
C GLY A 15 -72.85 32.59 -20.81
N ALA A 16 -72.45 33.87 -20.83
CA ALA A 16 -71.48 34.40 -21.77
C ALA A 16 -70.06 33.85 -21.52
N ILE A 17 -69.66 33.68 -20.25
CA ILE A 17 -68.39 33.07 -19.87
C ILE A 17 -68.37 31.59 -20.26
N ARG A 18 -69.46 30.85 -20.03
CA ARG A 18 -69.61 29.43 -20.40
C ARG A 18 -69.65 29.21 -21.93
N GLY A 19 -70.09 30.21 -22.69
CA GLY A 19 -70.03 30.19 -24.16
C GLY A 19 -68.65 30.55 -24.73
N ARG A 20 -67.88 31.41 -24.05
CA ARG A 20 -66.50 31.75 -24.45
C ARG A 20 -65.49 30.68 -24.09
N TYR A 21 -65.72 29.99 -22.99
CA TYR A 21 -64.90 28.89 -22.51
C TYR A 21 -65.83 27.69 -22.33
N PRO A 22 -66.06 26.88 -23.38
CA PRO A 22 -66.69 25.58 -23.16
C PRO A 22 -65.92 24.88 -22.05
N ALA A 23 -66.64 24.33 -21.07
CA ALA A 23 -66.01 23.58 -19.99
C ALA A 23 -65.06 22.58 -20.64
N ALA A 24 -63.76 22.66 -20.31
CA ALA A 24 -62.78 21.78 -20.92
C ALA A 24 -63.28 20.35 -20.75
N GLU A 25 -63.51 19.67 -21.87
CA GLU A 25 -64.00 18.29 -21.85
C GLU A 25 -63.06 17.49 -20.93
N PRO A 26 -63.58 16.81 -19.90
CA PRO A 26 -62.76 16.10 -18.93
C PRO A 26 -61.76 15.14 -19.60
N GLU A 27 -62.11 14.59 -20.76
CA GLU A 27 -61.23 13.78 -21.59
C GLU A 27 -60.03 14.56 -22.14
N TRP A 28 -60.22 15.78 -22.65
CA TRP A 28 -59.11 16.60 -23.16
C TRP A 28 -58.13 16.98 -22.03
N VAL A 29 -58.66 17.32 -20.85
CA VAL A 29 -57.82 17.59 -19.67
C VAL A 29 -57.08 16.32 -19.24
N ALA A 30 -57.76 15.17 -19.24
CA ALA A 30 -57.12 13.88 -18.92
C ALA A 30 -56.02 13.53 -19.91
N ASP A 31 -56.21 13.79 -21.20
CA ASP A 31 -55.21 13.51 -22.24
C ASP A 31 -54.00 14.43 -22.15
N VAL A 32 -54.21 15.73 -21.89
CA VAL A 32 -53.12 16.68 -21.64
C VAL A 32 -52.35 16.30 -20.38
N VAL A 33 -53.04 15.99 -19.28
CA VAL A 33 -52.39 15.55 -18.03
C VAL A 33 -51.63 14.25 -18.25
N ARG A 34 -52.17 13.28 -18.99
CA ARG A 34 -51.50 12.02 -19.31
C ARG A 34 -50.25 12.24 -20.17
N ALA A 35 -50.31 13.14 -21.14
CA ALA A 35 -49.16 13.51 -21.97
C ALA A 35 -48.06 14.22 -21.16
N VAL A 36 -48.43 15.15 -20.27
CA VAL A 36 -47.48 15.84 -19.39
C VAL A 36 -46.87 14.88 -18.37
N MET A 37 -47.65 13.98 -17.77
CA MET A 37 -47.14 12.96 -16.85
C MET A 37 -46.24 11.94 -17.54
N ALA A 38 -46.53 11.58 -18.81
CA ALA A 38 -45.68 10.72 -19.62
C ALA A 38 -44.35 11.39 -19.98
N ALA A 39 -44.38 12.69 -20.34
CA ALA A 39 -43.17 13.46 -20.63
C ALA A 39 -42.32 13.68 -19.36
N ALA A 40 -42.94 14.09 -18.25
CA ALA A 40 -42.25 14.33 -16.98
C ALA A 40 -41.71 13.05 -16.34
N GLY A 41 -42.42 11.92 -16.46
CA GLY A 41 -41.96 10.62 -15.97
C GLY A 41 -40.88 9.98 -16.85
N GLY A 42 -40.87 10.29 -18.16
CA GLY A 42 -39.89 9.80 -19.11
C GLY A 42 -38.51 10.40 -18.90
N GLU A 43 -38.39 11.73 -18.90
CA GLU A 43 -37.09 12.42 -18.76
C GLU A 43 -36.45 12.22 -17.38
N ALA A 44 -37.25 12.27 -16.30
CA ALA A 44 -36.75 12.03 -14.95
C ALA A 44 -36.30 10.57 -14.75
N GLY A 45 -37.06 9.60 -15.28
CA GLY A 45 -36.73 8.19 -15.20
C GLY A 45 -35.53 7.78 -16.06
N GLU A 46 -35.30 8.46 -17.19
CA GLU A 46 -34.14 8.21 -18.06
C GLU A 46 -32.85 8.75 -17.44
N THR A 47 -32.90 9.93 -16.82
CA THR A 47 -31.79 10.51 -16.06
C THR A 47 -31.43 9.65 -14.85
N GLU A 48 -32.43 9.18 -14.09
CA GLU A 48 -32.23 8.29 -12.94
C GLU A 48 -31.58 6.96 -13.34
N ARG A 49 -32.03 6.34 -14.45
CA ARG A 49 -31.42 5.11 -14.98
C ARG A 49 -29.98 5.32 -15.45
N GLY A 50 -29.69 6.46 -16.07
CA GLY A 50 -28.32 6.84 -16.44
C GLY A 50 -27.41 6.97 -15.23
N LEU A 51 -27.87 7.67 -14.18
CA LEU A 51 -27.12 7.82 -12.94
C LEU A 51 -26.87 6.48 -12.23
N LEU A 52 -27.89 5.61 -12.19
CA LEU A 52 -27.75 4.26 -11.62
C LEU A 52 -26.75 3.41 -12.42
N ALA A 53 -26.75 3.52 -13.75
CA ALA A 53 -25.79 2.83 -14.60
C ALA A 53 -24.36 3.33 -14.39
N GLU A 54 -24.15 4.64 -14.26
CA GLU A 54 -22.84 5.23 -13.93
C GLU A 54 -22.34 4.79 -12.54
N VAL A 55 -23.24 4.74 -11.54
CA VAL A 55 -22.90 4.25 -10.19
C VAL A 55 -22.55 2.76 -10.22
N GLU A 56 -23.24 1.96 -11.02
CA GLU A 56 -22.93 0.54 -11.20
C GLU A 56 -21.56 0.35 -11.88
N GLU A 57 -21.26 1.16 -12.91
CA GLU A 57 -19.96 1.16 -13.59
C GLU A 57 -18.82 1.55 -12.64
N LEU A 58 -19.03 2.59 -11.82
CA LEU A 58 -18.08 2.99 -10.78
C LEU A 58 -17.90 1.88 -9.75
N GLY A 59 -18.99 1.23 -9.32
CA GLY A 59 -18.94 0.09 -8.41
C GLY A 59 -18.14 -1.07 -8.97
N ARG A 60 -18.31 -1.39 -10.25
CA ARG A 60 -17.55 -2.43 -10.96
C ARG A 60 -16.07 -2.09 -11.05
N THR A 61 -15.75 -0.82 -11.34
CA THR A 61 -14.37 -0.32 -11.38
C THR A 61 -13.69 -0.44 -10.01
N ILE A 62 -14.38 -0.04 -8.94
CA ILE A 62 -13.87 -0.19 -7.56
C ILE A 62 -13.67 -1.66 -7.21
N ALA A 63 -14.59 -2.54 -7.60
CA ALA A 63 -14.47 -3.97 -7.33
C ALA A 63 -13.26 -4.60 -8.03
N ASN A 64 -13.02 -4.24 -9.31
CA ASN A 64 -11.85 -4.69 -10.06
C ASN A 64 -10.55 -4.17 -9.43
N ALA A 65 -10.48 -2.87 -9.10
CA ALA A 65 -9.32 -2.30 -8.43
C ALA A 65 -9.03 -2.97 -7.08
N LYS A 66 -10.07 -3.32 -6.29
CA LYS A 66 -9.90 -4.08 -5.04
C LYS A 66 -9.36 -5.49 -5.29
N ALA A 67 -9.82 -6.17 -6.34
CA ALA A 67 -9.32 -7.49 -6.69
C ALA A 67 -7.85 -7.46 -7.16
N GLU A 68 -7.48 -6.45 -7.95
CA GLU A 68 -6.09 -6.23 -8.38
C GLU A 68 -5.18 -5.92 -7.19
N ILE A 69 -5.59 -5.02 -6.29
CA ILE A 69 -4.84 -4.73 -5.05
C ILE A 69 -4.67 -5.99 -4.19
N ALA A 70 -5.70 -6.83 -4.09
CA ALA A 70 -5.61 -8.09 -3.36
C ALA A 70 -4.67 -9.11 -4.04
N ALA A 71 -4.56 -9.06 -5.37
CA ALA A 71 -3.69 -9.93 -6.16
C ALA A 71 -2.22 -9.53 -6.11
N LEU A 72 -1.89 -8.28 -5.74
CA LEU A 72 -0.50 -7.82 -5.54
C LEU A 72 0.25 -8.53 -4.42
N GLY A 73 -0.40 -9.44 -3.67
CA GLY A 73 0.27 -10.17 -2.59
C GLY A 73 0.76 -9.24 -1.49
N VAL A 74 -0.01 -8.18 -1.19
CA VAL A 74 0.43 -7.14 -0.24
C VAL A 74 0.76 -7.70 1.16
N ASP A 75 0.05 -8.75 1.55
CA ASP A 75 0.37 -9.50 2.77
C ASP A 75 1.82 -10.01 2.73
N ASP A 76 2.28 -10.55 1.60
CA ASP A 76 3.63 -11.13 1.45
C ASP A 76 4.71 -10.02 1.52
N ILE A 77 4.45 -8.86 0.89
CA ILE A 77 5.34 -7.69 0.94
C ILE A 77 5.51 -7.16 2.36
N THR A 78 4.40 -7.08 3.12
CA THR A 78 4.39 -6.50 4.47
C THR A 78 4.79 -7.49 5.56
N THR A 79 4.51 -8.78 5.38
CA THR A 79 4.78 -9.80 6.41
C THR A 79 6.09 -10.55 6.19
N CYS A 80 6.65 -10.55 4.98
CA CYS A 80 7.86 -11.31 4.66
C CYS A 80 8.93 -10.42 4.01
N ASP A 81 8.65 -9.82 2.84
CA ASP A 81 9.72 -9.28 2.00
C ASP A 81 10.42 -8.05 2.60
N ILE A 82 9.67 -7.06 3.08
CA ILE A 82 10.26 -5.84 3.67
C ILE A 82 10.92 -6.12 5.03
N PRO A 83 10.29 -6.86 5.97
CA PRO A 83 10.95 -7.24 7.22
C PRO A 83 12.24 -8.01 6.99
N PHE A 84 12.21 -9.05 6.14
CA PHE A 84 13.39 -9.86 5.83
C PHE A 84 14.52 -9.03 5.20
N ALA A 85 14.20 -8.18 4.21
CA ALA A 85 15.19 -7.31 3.59
C ALA A 85 15.78 -6.30 4.59
N THR A 86 14.99 -5.83 5.56
CA THR A 86 15.46 -4.93 6.61
C THR A 86 16.42 -5.63 7.55
N ASP A 87 16.06 -6.83 8.02
CA ASP A 87 16.89 -7.63 8.93
C ASP A 87 18.22 -8.02 8.28
N GLU A 88 18.21 -8.39 7.00
CA GLU A 88 19.43 -8.70 6.24
C GLU A 88 20.33 -7.45 6.08
N LEU A 89 19.74 -6.28 5.83
CA LEU A 89 20.49 -5.02 5.74
C LEU A 89 21.10 -4.61 7.09
N ASP A 90 20.39 -4.81 8.20
CA ASP A 90 20.91 -4.58 9.55
C ASP A 90 22.05 -5.56 9.88
N ALA A 91 21.92 -6.84 9.50
CA ALA A 91 22.98 -7.84 9.64
C ALA A 91 24.23 -7.48 8.82
N ILE A 92 24.07 -7.00 7.58
CA ILE A 92 25.18 -6.51 6.76
C ILE A 92 25.91 -5.35 7.46
N VAL A 93 25.19 -4.38 8.03
CA VAL A 93 25.80 -3.27 8.77
C VAL A 93 26.60 -3.78 9.96
N ALA A 94 26.04 -4.71 10.74
CA ALA A 94 26.72 -5.28 11.90
C ALA A 94 27.98 -6.07 11.51
N HIS A 95 27.89 -6.96 10.52
CA HIS A 95 29.00 -7.80 10.07
C HIS A 95 30.11 -6.95 9.44
N THR A 96 29.76 -5.94 8.65
CA THR A 96 30.76 -5.04 8.05
C THR A 96 31.46 -4.20 9.12
N ALA A 97 30.74 -3.71 10.13
CA ALA A 97 31.34 -3.01 11.26
C ALA A 97 32.32 -3.91 12.05
N SER A 98 31.92 -5.14 12.35
CA SER A 98 32.77 -6.11 13.05
C SER A 98 34.03 -6.48 12.25
N ALA A 99 33.88 -6.70 10.94
CA ALA A 99 35.00 -6.99 10.06
C ALA A 99 35.97 -5.79 9.99
N THR A 100 35.45 -4.57 9.89
CA THR A 100 36.26 -3.35 9.94
C THR A 100 37.00 -3.24 11.27
N ASN A 101 36.35 -3.49 12.41
CA ASN A 101 37.03 -3.45 13.71
C ASN A 101 38.20 -4.46 13.78
N THR A 102 38.01 -5.67 13.24
CA THR A 102 39.08 -6.69 13.17
C THR A 102 40.25 -6.24 12.29
N ILE A 103 39.97 -5.57 11.17
CA ILE A 103 41.00 -4.99 10.29
C ILE A 103 41.77 -3.88 11.04
N LEU A 104 41.07 -3.03 11.79
CA LEU A 104 41.68 -1.95 12.56
C LEU A 104 42.58 -2.50 13.68
N GLU A 105 42.14 -3.49 14.45
CA GLU A 105 42.96 -4.18 15.47
C GLU A 105 44.21 -4.85 14.85
N SER A 106 44.07 -5.39 13.64
CA SER A 106 45.21 -5.94 12.89
C SER A 106 46.20 -4.83 12.52
N CYS A 107 45.72 -3.65 12.14
CA CYS A 107 46.58 -2.49 11.87
C CYS A 107 47.28 -1.98 13.13
N GLU A 108 46.61 -1.97 14.29
CA GLU A 108 47.24 -1.60 15.56
C GLU A 108 48.39 -2.55 15.92
N THR A 109 48.21 -3.85 15.65
CA THR A 109 49.28 -4.85 15.83
C THR A 109 50.45 -4.58 14.86
N LEU A 110 50.16 -4.23 13.60
CA LEU A 110 51.19 -3.89 12.63
C LEU A 110 51.95 -2.61 13.01
N ASP A 111 51.27 -1.62 13.58
CA ASP A 111 51.90 -0.39 14.09
C ASP A 111 52.83 -0.67 15.27
N ALA A 112 52.42 -1.55 16.19
CA ALA A 112 53.27 -1.98 17.31
C ALA A 112 54.55 -2.67 16.80
N VAL A 113 54.43 -3.56 15.81
CA VAL A 113 55.59 -4.20 15.17
C VAL A 113 56.45 -3.18 14.42
N ALA A 114 55.84 -2.20 13.73
CA ALA A 114 56.56 -1.14 13.05
C ALA A 114 57.42 -0.32 14.02
N ALA A 115 56.92 -0.06 15.24
CA ALA A 115 57.62 0.71 16.26
C ALA A 115 58.86 -0.01 16.83
N GLU A 116 58.94 -1.33 16.70
CA GLU A 116 60.10 -2.14 17.10
C GLU A 116 61.16 -2.25 15.98
N LEU A 117 60.84 -1.77 14.77
CA LEU A 117 61.70 -1.85 13.60
C LEU A 117 62.34 -0.49 13.27
N ASP A 118 63.59 -0.52 12.82
CA ASP A 118 64.29 0.66 12.32
C ASP A 118 64.42 0.65 10.79
N GLY A 119 64.52 1.83 10.20
CA GLY A 119 64.84 2.03 8.79
C GLY A 119 63.64 2.09 7.84
N PRO A 120 63.88 2.03 6.51
CA PRO A 120 62.85 2.30 5.50
C PRO A 120 61.67 1.32 5.51
N GLY A 121 61.86 0.11 6.07
CA GLY A 121 60.80 -0.89 6.20
C GLY A 121 59.71 -0.47 7.20
N ALA A 122 60.11 0.07 8.36
CA ALA A 122 59.19 0.55 9.39
C ALA A 122 58.31 1.69 8.87
N MET A 123 58.92 2.66 8.18
CA MET A 123 58.22 3.81 7.60
C MET A 123 57.19 3.38 6.54
N ARG A 124 57.55 2.42 5.67
CA ARG A 124 56.62 1.87 4.68
C ARG A 124 55.45 1.11 5.31
N LEU A 125 55.69 0.43 6.43
CA LEU A 125 54.64 -0.29 7.15
C LEU A 125 53.66 0.70 7.79
N GLN A 126 54.18 1.76 8.41
CA GLN A 126 53.39 2.81 9.05
C GLN A 126 52.57 3.65 8.05
N ASP A 127 53.13 3.94 6.87
CA ASP A 127 52.37 4.57 5.77
C ASP A 127 51.22 3.66 5.29
N ALA A 128 51.47 2.35 5.21
CA ALA A 128 50.47 1.39 4.76
C ALA A 128 49.31 1.23 5.75
N THR A 129 49.60 1.15 7.06
CA THR A 129 48.54 1.12 8.11
C THR A 129 47.77 2.43 8.16
N THR A 130 48.44 3.57 8.03
CA THR A 130 47.79 4.90 7.90
C THR A 130 46.77 4.93 6.77
N HIS A 131 47.17 4.45 5.59
CA HIS A 131 46.26 4.39 4.44
C HIS A 131 45.07 3.44 4.66
N ILE A 132 45.25 2.35 5.42
CA ILE A 132 44.14 1.45 5.77
C ILE A 132 43.16 2.12 6.74
N TYR A 133 43.66 2.84 7.77
CA TYR A 133 42.80 3.62 8.68
C TYR A 133 41.93 4.61 7.92
N GLU A 134 42.51 5.37 6.99
CA GLU A 134 41.79 6.33 6.17
C GLU A 134 40.73 5.66 5.30
N ALA A 135 41.08 4.54 4.65
CA ALA A 135 40.15 3.77 3.81
C ALA A 135 38.98 3.19 4.63
N CYS A 136 39.23 2.73 5.85
CA CYS A 136 38.19 2.20 6.74
C CYS A 136 37.23 3.29 7.24
N SER A 137 37.64 4.56 7.28
CA SER A 137 36.76 5.66 7.69
C SER A 137 35.53 5.86 6.78
N PHE A 138 35.57 5.37 5.53
CA PHE A 138 34.43 5.40 4.61
C PHE A 138 33.29 4.44 4.97
N GLN A 139 33.50 3.49 5.89
CA GLN A 139 32.47 2.55 6.34
C GLN A 139 31.30 3.27 7.02
N ASP A 140 31.55 4.38 7.73
CA ASP A 140 30.50 5.19 8.37
C ASP A 140 29.47 5.72 7.34
N ILE A 141 29.94 6.18 6.18
CA ILE A 141 29.05 6.63 5.08
C ILE A 141 28.21 5.47 4.54
N THR A 142 28.77 4.26 4.47
CA THR A 142 28.04 3.07 4.02
C THR A 142 26.95 2.68 5.02
N GLY A 143 27.26 2.65 6.33
CA GLY A 143 26.29 2.40 7.39
C GLY A 143 25.14 3.42 7.40
N GLN A 144 25.45 4.70 7.24
CA GLN A 144 24.44 5.76 7.13
C GLN A 144 23.55 5.61 5.89
N ARG A 145 24.12 5.21 4.74
CA ARG A 145 23.35 4.97 3.51
C ARG A 145 22.41 3.77 3.66
N ILE A 146 22.88 2.67 4.24
CA ILE A 146 22.04 1.49 4.50
C ILE A 146 20.91 1.85 5.47
N THR A 147 21.21 2.59 6.54
CA THR A 147 20.19 3.08 7.48
C THR A 147 19.08 3.89 6.77
N LYS A 148 19.44 4.73 5.80
CA LYS A 148 18.46 5.48 4.98
C LYS A 148 17.62 4.58 4.07
N VAL A 149 18.22 3.53 3.50
CA VAL A 149 17.50 2.52 2.71
C VAL A 149 16.49 1.80 3.58
N VAL A 150 16.90 1.31 4.76
CA VAL A 150 16.02 0.67 5.75
C VAL A 150 14.86 1.58 6.14
N ALA A 151 15.13 2.85 6.45
CA ALA A 151 14.09 3.82 6.78
C ALA A 151 13.08 4.02 5.63
N THR A 152 13.56 4.00 4.39
CA THR A 152 12.71 4.11 3.20
C THR A 152 11.85 2.87 3.00
N LEU A 153 12.40 1.67 3.20
CA LEU A 153 11.65 0.42 3.14
C LEU A 153 10.53 0.38 4.19
N LYS A 154 10.81 0.78 5.44
CA LYS A 154 9.80 0.93 6.50
C LYS A 154 8.70 1.93 6.13
N ALA A 155 9.05 3.04 5.45
CA ALA A 155 8.07 4.00 4.98
C ALA A 155 7.18 3.44 3.85
N ILE A 156 7.74 2.60 2.97
CA ILE A 156 6.99 1.89 1.92
C ILE A 156 6.02 0.90 2.57
N GLU A 157 6.48 0.10 3.53
CA GLU A 157 5.65 -0.84 4.30
C GLU A 157 4.42 -0.15 4.91
N GLN A 158 4.61 1.00 5.57
CA GLN A 158 3.52 1.76 6.18
C GLN A 158 2.50 2.26 5.14
N LYS A 159 2.94 2.77 3.99
CA LYS A 159 2.05 3.23 2.92
C LYS A 159 1.24 2.07 2.33
N VAL A 160 1.91 0.94 2.12
CA VAL A 160 1.31 -0.28 1.61
C VAL A 160 0.25 -0.80 2.60
N ALA A 161 0.54 -0.82 3.89
CA ALA A 161 -0.42 -1.18 4.94
C ALA A 161 -1.65 -0.26 4.98
N GLN A 162 -1.48 1.05 4.77
CA GLN A 162 -2.60 2.00 4.68
C GLN A 162 -3.50 1.74 3.47
N ILE A 163 -2.92 1.41 2.30
CA ILE A 163 -3.68 1.04 1.11
C ILE A 163 -4.52 -0.22 1.40
N VAL A 164 -3.93 -1.23 2.04
CA VAL A 164 -4.68 -2.44 2.41
C VAL A 164 -5.77 -2.16 3.43
N GLN A 165 -5.54 -1.33 4.46
CA GLN A 165 -6.62 -0.98 5.40
C GLN A 165 -7.79 -0.25 4.70
N THR A 166 -7.48 0.59 3.71
CA THR A 166 -8.49 1.41 3.02
C THR A 166 -9.30 0.57 2.00
N PHE A 167 -8.63 -0.33 1.28
CA PHE A 167 -9.24 -1.06 0.16
C PHE A 167 -9.52 -2.54 0.46
N GLY A 168 -8.83 -3.11 1.44
CA GLY A 168 -8.93 -4.50 1.87
C GLY A 168 -10.27 -4.76 2.55
N ALA A 169 -11.25 -5.21 1.77
CA ALA A 169 -12.39 -5.90 2.32
C ALA A 169 -11.89 -7.14 3.08
N ARG A 170 -12.35 -7.28 4.32
CA ARG A 170 -12.08 -8.37 5.27
C ARG A 170 -12.01 -9.74 4.56
N ARG A 171 -10.80 -10.19 4.20
CA ARG A 171 -10.60 -11.53 3.64
C ARG A 171 -10.86 -12.53 4.76
N SER A 172 -11.85 -13.40 4.55
CA SER A 172 -11.93 -14.67 5.27
C SER A 172 -10.62 -15.41 5.04
N ALA A 173 -9.98 -15.82 6.14
CA ALA A 173 -8.76 -16.60 6.11
C ALA A 173 -8.96 -17.86 5.26
N LEU A 174 -8.41 -17.87 4.05
CA LEU A 174 -8.14 -19.11 3.33
C LEU A 174 -6.69 -19.48 3.64
N PRO A 175 -6.42 -20.71 4.12
CA PRO A 175 -5.07 -21.13 4.43
C PRO A 175 -4.28 -21.24 3.13
N ARG A 176 -3.25 -20.41 2.97
CA ARG A 176 -2.27 -20.56 1.90
C ARG A 176 -1.30 -21.67 2.32
N GLY A 177 -1.19 -22.72 1.50
CA GLY A 177 -0.13 -23.72 1.66
C GLY A 177 1.21 -23.05 1.38
N ALA A 178 2.12 -23.09 2.34
CA ALA A 178 3.50 -22.71 2.13
C ALA A 178 4.14 -23.73 1.19
N GLU A 179 4.38 -23.35 -0.06
CA GLU A 179 5.33 -24.08 -0.91
C GLU A 179 6.74 -23.70 -0.46
N ALA A 180 7.41 -24.65 0.19
CA ALA A 180 8.82 -24.51 0.54
C ALA A 180 9.65 -24.37 -0.75
N PRO A 181 10.62 -23.43 -0.83
CA PRO A 181 11.44 -23.28 -2.01
C PRO A 181 12.32 -24.51 -2.19
N THR A 182 12.06 -25.31 -3.22
CA THR A 182 12.89 -26.48 -3.58
C THR A 182 13.93 -26.09 -4.62
N GLY A 183 15.22 -26.19 -4.29
CA GLY A 183 16.33 -26.00 -5.25
C GLY A 183 17.60 -25.40 -4.61
N GLU A 184 18.62 -25.12 -5.43
CA GLU A 184 19.89 -24.48 -5.03
C GLU A 184 19.70 -23.15 -4.28
N ALA A 185 18.59 -22.44 -4.52
CA ALA A 185 18.22 -21.22 -3.77
C ALA A 185 17.96 -21.48 -2.27
N GLY A 186 17.58 -22.70 -1.87
CA GLY A 186 17.45 -23.12 -0.46
C GLY A 186 18.78 -23.55 0.18
N LEU A 187 19.85 -23.69 -0.60
CA LEU A 187 21.20 -24.02 -0.13
C LEU A 187 22.08 -22.77 0.04
N LEU A 188 21.65 -21.62 -0.49
CA LEU A 188 22.29 -20.32 -0.30
C LEU A 188 21.84 -19.70 1.02
N ASN A 189 22.13 -20.37 2.12
CA ASN A 189 22.02 -19.74 3.43
C ASN A 189 23.18 -18.74 3.54
N GLY A 190 22.87 -17.45 3.50
CA GLY A 190 23.79 -16.41 3.93
C GLY A 190 24.24 -16.64 5.38
N PRO A 191 25.25 -15.90 5.87
CA PRO A 191 25.68 -16.02 7.25
C PRO A 191 24.47 -15.90 8.19
N GLN A 192 24.25 -16.92 9.03
CA GLN A 192 23.07 -17.03 9.88
C GLN A 192 22.96 -15.82 10.81
N LEU A 193 21.75 -15.26 10.91
CA LEU A 193 21.42 -14.28 11.94
C LEU A 193 21.76 -14.87 13.33
N PRO A 194 22.33 -14.11 14.28
CA PRO A 194 22.78 -14.64 15.56
C PRO A 194 21.71 -15.39 16.37
N ALA A 195 20.43 -15.05 16.19
CA ALA A 195 19.30 -15.71 16.84
C ALA A 195 18.90 -17.06 16.21
N ALA A 196 19.36 -17.33 14.99
CA ALA A 196 19.16 -18.57 14.24
C ALA A 196 20.48 -19.34 14.01
N ALA A 197 21.59 -18.83 14.56
CA ALA A 197 22.88 -19.50 14.53
C ALA A 197 22.82 -20.71 15.46
N MET A 198 23.09 -21.91 14.93
CA MET A 198 23.25 -23.07 15.79
C MET A 198 24.40 -22.82 16.75
N ASP A 199 24.14 -22.98 18.04
CA ASP A 199 25.20 -22.89 19.04
C ASP A 199 25.90 -24.26 19.21
N GLN A 200 27.01 -24.25 19.95
CA GLN A 200 27.80 -25.47 20.17
C GLN A 200 27.00 -26.55 20.94
N SER A 201 25.98 -26.16 21.71
CA SER A 201 25.13 -27.11 22.44
C SER A 201 24.15 -27.84 21.53
N ASP A 202 23.71 -27.21 20.44
CA ASP A 202 22.90 -27.85 19.40
C ASP A 202 23.73 -28.87 18.61
N ILE A 203 25.00 -28.56 18.33
CA ILE A 203 25.95 -29.49 17.70
C ILE A 203 26.18 -30.72 18.58
N ASP A 204 26.38 -30.50 19.88
CA ASP A 204 26.62 -31.59 20.83
C ASP A 204 25.38 -32.51 20.98
N GLN A 205 24.16 -31.95 20.95
CA GLN A 205 22.92 -32.73 20.92
C GLN A 205 22.75 -33.53 19.63
N LEU A 206 23.09 -32.93 18.49
CA LEU A 206 23.01 -33.59 17.20
C LEU A 206 23.98 -34.80 17.16
N LEU A 207 25.22 -34.62 17.63
CA LEU A 207 26.23 -35.69 17.66
C LEU A 207 25.88 -36.78 18.67
N ALA A 208 25.30 -36.42 19.82
CA ALA A 208 24.81 -37.40 20.80
C ALA A 208 23.62 -38.25 20.29
N SER A 209 22.93 -37.82 19.24
CA SER A 209 21.83 -38.58 18.62
C SER A 209 22.30 -39.64 17.60
N PHE A 210 23.59 -39.67 17.27
CA PHE A 210 24.20 -40.66 16.37
C PHE A 210 24.93 -41.81 17.09
N ASP A 211 25.01 -41.77 18.43
CA ASP A 211 25.45 -42.86 19.31
C ASP A 211 24.25 -43.63 19.90
#